data_AF-A0A9X4EL94-F1
#
_entry.id   AF-A0A9X4EL94-F1
#
_cell.length_a   1.000
_cell.length_b   1.000
_cell.length_c   1.000
_cell.angle_alpha   90.00
_cell.angle_beta   90.00
_cell.angle_gamma   90.00
#
_symmetry.space_group_name_H-M   'P 1'
#
loop_
_entity.id
_entity.type
_entity.pdbx_description
1 polymer ?
#
loop_
_entity_poly.entity_id
_entity_poly.type
_entity_poly.pdbx_seq_one_letter_code
_entity_poly.pdbx_strand_id
1 'polypeptide(L)' 'MSTFAEFLSMGGYAGYVWPAYGLVLLIIGGLIIQSTMDYRRQKQLAARLEEANEAAGRRRAPAKKVPS' A
#
# COMPACT_ATOMS: atom_id res chain seq x y z
N MET A 1 26.63 -8.34 -32.14
CA MET A 1 25.88 -7.68 -31.05
C MET A 1 24.79 -8.62 -30.53
N SER A 2 25.17 -9.78 -29.97
CA SER A 2 24.22 -10.85 -29.63
C SER A 2 24.53 -11.53 -28.29
N THR A 3 25.39 -10.93 -27.47
CA THR A 3 25.90 -11.54 -26.24
C THR A 3 24.87 -11.57 -25.10
N PHE A 4 23.98 -10.57 -25.03
CA PHE A 4 22.92 -10.55 -24.01
C PHE A 4 21.88 -11.64 -24.22
N ALA A 5 21.47 -11.90 -25.47
CA ALA A 5 20.52 -12.95 -25.80
C ALA A 5 21.12 -14.35 -25.58
N GLU A 6 22.42 -14.54 -25.83
CA GLU A 6 23.16 -15.78 -25.51
C GLU A 6 23.30 -16.01 -24.00
N PHE A 7 23.51 -14.96 -23.20
CA PHE A 7 23.49 -15.06 -21.73
C PHE A 7 22.08 -15.40 -21.21
N LEU A 8 21.06 -14.77 -21.79
CA LEU A 8 19.65 -15.13 -21.62
C LEU A 8 19.29 -16.48 -22.24
N SER A 9 20.18 -17.16 -22.94
CA SER A 9 19.98 -18.48 -23.52
C SER A 9 21.13 -19.42 -23.18
N MET A 10 21.80 -19.20 -22.03
CA MET A 10 22.88 -20.04 -21.50
C MET A 10 22.46 -21.52 -21.55
N GLY A 11 22.80 -22.21 -22.64
CA GLY A 11 22.56 -23.63 -22.88
C GLY A 11 21.11 -24.14 -22.70
N GLY A 12 20.07 -23.30 -22.73
CA GLY A 12 18.67 -23.71 -22.60
C GLY A 12 18.02 -23.59 -21.21
N TYR A 13 18.74 -23.16 -20.17
CA TYR A 13 18.19 -23.08 -18.79
C TYR A 13 17.44 -21.79 -18.47
N ALA A 14 17.60 -20.75 -19.27
CA ALA A 14 17.02 -19.46 -18.97
C ALA A 14 15.48 -19.46 -18.92
N GLY A 15 14.83 -20.34 -19.69
CA GLY A 15 13.38 -20.54 -19.61
C GLY A 15 12.89 -20.96 -18.21
N TYR A 16 13.75 -21.58 -17.40
CA TYR A 16 13.45 -21.97 -16.02
C TYR A 16 13.84 -20.90 -14.99
N VAL A 17 14.89 -20.13 -15.28
CA VAL A 17 15.47 -19.16 -14.36
C VAL A 17 14.67 -17.85 -14.33
N TRP A 18 14.24 -17.36 -15.49
CA TRP A 18 13.42 -16.15 -15.61
C TRP A 18 12.10 -16.19 -14.82
N PRO A 19 11.29 -17.26 -14.87
CA PRO A 19 10.07 -17.32 -14.07
C PRO A 19 10.37 -17.38 -12.56
N ALA A 20 11.48 -17.97 -12.12
CA ALA A 20 11.89 -17.93 -10.71
C ALA A 20 12.19 -16.50 -10.24
N TYR A 21 12.94 -15.73 -11.02
CA TYR A 21 13.18 -14.31 -10.74
C TYR A 21 11.90 -13.47 -10.85
N GLY A 22 11.05 -13.76 -11.83
CA GLY A 22 9.74 -13.13 -11.99
C GLY A 22 8.86 -13.37 -10.76
N LEU A 23 8.83 -14.59 -10.23
CA LEU A 23 8.09 -14.94 -9.03
C LEU A 23 8.60 -14.18 -7.82
N VAL A 24 9.91 -14.09 -7.63
CA VAL A 24 10.52 -13.31 -6.54
C VAL A 24 10.16 -11.83 -6.66
N LEU A 25 10.25 -11.25 -7.86
CA LEU A 25 9.82 -9.86 -8.11
C LEU A 25 8.34 -9.66 -7.83
N LEU A 26 7.49 -10.64 -8.16
CA LEU A 26 6.05 -10.59 -7.91
C LEU A 26 5.75 -10.63 -6.41
N ILE A 27 6.45 -11.48 -5.65
CA ILE A 27 6.31 -11.55 -4.18
C ILE A 27 6.74 -10.23 -3.55
N ILE A 28 7.92 -9.72 -3.90
CA ILE A 28 8.45 -8.45 -3.36
C ILE A 28 7.53 -7.28 -3.75
N GLY A 29 7.14 -7.20 -5.02
CA GLY A 29 6.23 -6.17 -5.53
C GLY A 29 4.87 -6.23 -4.84
N GLY A 30 4.31 -7.43 -4.65
CA GLY A 30 3.06 -7.64 -3.93
C GLY A 30 3.14 -7.18 -2.47
N LEU A 31 4.26 -7.45 -1.79
CA LEU A 31 4.49 -7.01 -0.41
C LEU A 31 4.61 -5.48 -0.30
N ILE A 32 5.31 -4.85 -1.24
CA ILE A 32 5.42 -3.37 -1.31
C ILE A 32 4.05 -2.75 -1.57
N ILE A 33 3.28 -3.31 -2.51
CA ILE A 33 1.92 -2.83 -2.81
C ILE A 33 1.01 -2.99 -1.58
N GLN A 34 1.05 -4.15 -0.90
CA GLN A 34 0.29 -4.35 0.33
C GLN A 34 0.67 -3.35 1.42
N SER A 35 1.97 -3.18 1.67
CA SER A 35 2.46 -2.24 2.68
C SER A 35 1.99 -0.81 2.39
N THR A 36 2.08 -0.38 1.12
CA THR A 36 1.64 0.95 0.71
C THR A 36 0.11 1.09 0.80
N MET A 37 -0.62 0.03 0.49
CA MET A 37 -2.08 0.03 0.49
C MET A 37 -2.66 -0.02 1.91
N ASP A 38 -2.05 -0.77 2.82
CA ASP A 38 -2.40 -0.79 4.24
C ASP A 38 -2.13 0.57 4.90
N TYR A 39 -1.03 1.22 4.54
CA TYR A 39 -0.73 2.58 5.00
C TYR A 39 -1.79 3.59 4.56
N ARG A 40 -2.30 3.44 3.33
CA ARG A 40 -3.40 4.28 2.80
C ARG A 40 -4.74 3.95 3.47
N ARG A 41 -5.03 2.67 3.76
CA ARG A 41 -6.25 2.26 4.45
C ARG A 41 -6.32 2.77 5.88
N GLN A 42 -5.22 2.73 6.63
CA GLN A 42 -5.19 3.24 8.00
C GLN A 42 -5.41 4.76 8.06
N LYS A 43 -4.81 5.52 7.13
CA LYS A 43 -5.07 6.97 7.02
C LYS A 43 -6.51 7.30 6.70
N GLN A 44 -7.17 6.52 5.85
CA GLN A 44 -8.58 6.75 5.51
C GLN A 44 -9.53 6.44 6.68
N LEU A 45 -9.23 5.42 7.48
CA LEU A 45 -9.99 5.11 8.69
C LEU A 45 -9.82 6.19 9.77
N ALA A 46 -8.59 6.68 9.97
CA ALA A 46 -8.32 7.78 10.89
C ALA A 46 -9.04 9.07 10.48
N ALA A 47 -8.99 9.45 9.19
CA ALA A 47 -9.67 10.64 8.69
C ALA A 47 -11.19 10.57 8.85
N ARG A 48 -11.80 9.40 8.59
CA ARG A 48 -13.25 9.20 8.79
C ARG A 48 -13.68 9.29 10.25
N LEU A 49 -12.82 8.85 11.18
CA LEU A 49 -13.10 8.92 12.61
C LEU A 49 -12.95 10.36 13.13
N GLU A 50 -11.95 11.12 12.66
CA GLU A 50 -11.80 12.53 12.97
C GLU A 50 -13.01 13.36 12.50
N GLU A 51 -13.46 13.18 11.26
CA GLU A 51 -14.64 13.87 10.73
C GLU A 51 -15.92 13.54 11.53
N ALA A 52 -16.11 12.27 11.92
CA ALA A 52 -17.25 11.86 12.74
C ALA A 52 -17.20 12.45 14.15
N ASN A 53 -16.00 12.53 14.75
CA ASN A 53 -15.80 13.05 16.09
C ASN A 53 -15.88 14.58 16.13
N GLU A 54 -15.44 15.29 15.08
CA GLU A 54 -15.66 16.73 14.93
C GLU A 54 -17.14 17.07 14.73
N ALA A 55 -17.87 16.29 13.92
CA ALA A 55 -19.31 16.45 13.75
C ALA A 55 -20.08 16.19 15.06
N ALA A 56 -19.65 15.22 15.86
CA ALA A 56 -20.21 14.95 17.18
C ALA A 56 -19.78 15.99 18.24
N GLY A 57 -18.54 16.48 18.18
CA GLY A 57 -17.97 17.50 19.06
C GLY A 57 -18.60 18.88 18.84
N ARG A 58 -18.92 19.26 17.60
CA ARG A 58 -19.71 20.46 17.29
C ARG A 58 -21.12 20.40 17.84
N ARG A 59 -21.75 19.22 17.90
CA ARG A 59 -23.07 19.03 18.54
C ARG A 59 -22.98 19.05 20.06
N ARG A 60 -21.81 18.73 20.63
CA ARG A 60 -21.53 18.76 22.07
C ARG A 60 -20.91 20.07 22.56
N ALA A 61 -20.73 21.09 21.70
CA ALA A 61 -20.38 22.44 22.14
C ALA A 61 -21.41 22.87 23.19
N PRO A 62 -21.02 22.92 24.47
CA PRO A 62 -21.98 23.06 25.54
C PRO A 62 -22.52 24.47 25.50
N ALA A 63 -23.85 24.57 25.50
CA ALA A 63 -24.56 25.73 25.98
C ALA A 63 -24.12 26.01 27.43
N LYS A 64 -22.98 26.69 27.59
CA LYS A 64 -22.56 27.26 28.86
C LYS A 64 -22.53 28.77 28.71
N LYS A 65 -23.72 29.37 28.78
CA LYS A 65 -23.98 30.57 29.59
C LYS A 65 -25.40 30.44 30.15
N VAL A 66 -25.48 29.77 31.29
CA VAL A 66 -26.62 29.88 32.22
C VAL A 66 -26.64 31.33 32.73
N PRO A 67 -27.81 31.99 32.74
CA PRO A 67 -27.95 33.39 33.10
C PRO A 67 -27.81 33.61 34.62
N SER A 68 -27.25 34.74 35.02
CA SER A 68 -27.38 35.33 36.35
C SER A 68 -27.29 36.84 36.23
#